data_AF-A0A2G9RRA6-F1
#
_entry.id   AF-A0A2G9RRA6-F1
#
_cell.length_a   1.000
_cell.length_b   1.000
_cell.length_c   1.000
_cell.angle_alpha   90.00
_cell.angle_beta   90.00
_cell.angle_gamma   90.00
#
_symmetry.space_group_name_H-M   'P 1'
#
loop_
_entity.id
_entity.type
_entity.pdbx_description
1 polymer ?
#
loop_
_entity_poly.entity_id
_entity_poly.type
_entity_poly.pdbx_seq_one_letter_code
_entity_poly.pdbx_strand_id
1 'polypeptide(L)'
;MEETQQVLNSSNEKESPEQETSQSKRRRFKASNMSFEEMVEMVDMKRTDYDGKYGLYLKPNVRKAKIMTKVVKSLRQNFGVRRSKEQLRKRWSDLKLREQGQYRRIKKVLLKTDVQVVVTKFSDFTSDSAQRMIQEIMFCSHDLDIIKEKNQGD
;
A
#
# COMPACT_ATOMS: atom_id res chain seq x y z
N MET A 1 -30.29 23.73 -68.02
CA MET A 1 -31.25 24.84 -67.89
C MET A 1 -32.15 24.43 -66.73
N GLU A 2 -31.73 24.85 -65.52
CA GLU A 2 -32.53 25.73 -64.64
C GLU A 2 -33.55 24.89 -63.85
N GLU A 3 -33.75 24.96 -62.54
CA GLU A 3 -33.28 25.89 -61.52
C GLU A 3 -33.51 25.26 -60.13
N THR A 4 -32.70 25.75 -59.20
CA THR A 4 -32.74 25.74 -57.74
C THR A 4 -34.07 25.44 -57.03
N GLN A 5 -34.01 24.61 -55.97
CA GLN A 5 -34.93 24.73 -54.83
C GLN A 5 -34.27 25.43 -53.65
N GLN A 6 -35.11 26.27 -53.05
CA GLN A 6 -34.83 27.43 -52.22
C GLN A 6 -34.36 27.09 -50.80
N VAL A 7 -33.68 28.10 -50.27
CA VAL A 7 -33.25 28.31 -48.90
C VAL A 7 -34.39 28.98 -48.10
N LEU A 8 -34.33 28.81 -46.76
CA LEU A 8 -34.85 29.67 -45.67
C LEU A 8 -36.08 29.21 -44.86
N ASN A 9 -35.75 28.63 -43.70
CA ASN A 9 -36.01 29.16 -42.34
C ASN A 9 -37.46 29.46 -41.91
N SER A 10 -37.90 28.69 -40.91
CA SER A 10 -38.72 29.22 -39.81
C SER A 10 -38.04 28.92 -38.46
N SER A 11 -37.61 29.98 -37.79
CA SER A 11 -37.31 30.07 -36.35
C SER A 11 -38.50 29.51 -35.53
N ASN A 12 -38.42 29.06 -34.27
CA ASN A 12 -37.66 29.59 -33.14
C ASN A 12 -37.84 28.66 -31.91
N GLU A 13 -36.93 28.82 -30.93
CA GLU A 13 -37.07 28.58 -29.48
C GLU A 13 -36.96 27.17 -28.86
N LYS A 14 -35.79 26.96 -28.24
CA LYS A 14 -35.53 26.42 -26.89
C LYS A 14 -36.61 25.55 -26.22
N GLU A 15 -36.27 24.27 -26.01
CA GLU A 15 -36.39 23.69 -24.67
C GLU A 15 -35.47 22.47 -24.50
N SER A 16 -34.89 22.38 -23.32
CA SER A 16 -33.83 21.46 -22.91
C SER A 16 -34.30 20.00 -22.84
N PRO A 17 -33.59 19.00 -23.41
CA PRO A 17 -33.85 17.62 -23.04
C PRO A 17 -33.15 17.33 -21.70
N GLU A 18 -33.96 16.97 -20.70
CA GLU A 18 -33.55 16.59 -19.36
C GLU A 18 -32.42 15.55 -19.36
N GLN A 19 -31.35 15.83 -18.60
CA GLN A 19 -30.28 14.88 -18.32
C GLN A 19 -30.79 13.81 -17.36
N GLU A 20 -31.27 12.69 -17.88
CA GLU A 20 -31.35 11.47 -17.08
C GLU A 20 -29.94 11.00 -16.70
N THR A 21 -29.73 10.84 -15.39
CA THR A 21 -28.44 10.51 -14.77
C THR A 21 -27.99 9.10 -15.12
N SER A 22 -27.34 8.95 -16.27
CA SER A 22 -26.61 7.74 -16.64
C SER A 22 -25.45 7.55 -15.65
N GLN A 23 -25.58 6.51 -14.83
CA GLN A 23 -24.60 6.07 -13.84
C GLN A 23 -23.18 6.15 -14.42
N SER A 24 -22.41 7.08 -13.87
CA SER A 24 -20.99 7.26 -14.15
C SER A 24 -20.29 5.91 -14.00
N LYS A 25 -19.95 5.28 -15.14
CA LYS A 25 -19.01 4.16 -15.20
C LYS A 25 -17.69 4.69 -14.69
N ARG A 26 -17.53 4.63 -13.37
CA ARG A 26 -16.38 5.09 -12.60
C ARG A 26 -15.14 4.44 -13.23
N ARG A 27 -14.44 5.18 -14.11
CA ARG A 27 -13.19 4.73 -14.72
C ARG A 27 -12.30 4.30 -13.56
N ARG A 28 -12.09 2.98 -13.43
CA ARG A 28 -11.23 2.42 -12.39
C ARG A 28 -9.83 2.84 -12.77
N PHE A 29 -9.36 3.94 -12.19
CA PHE A 29 -7.99 4.39 -12.30
C PHE A 29 -7.09 3.28 -11.77
N LYS A 30 -6.51 2.48 -12.67
CA LYS A 30 -5.44 1.54 -12.37
C LYS A 30 -4.34 2.33 -11.66
N ALA A 31 -4.07 2.00 -10.40
CA ALA A 31 -2.98 2.63 -9.66
C ALA A 31 -1.67 2.39 -10.42
N SER A 32 -0.79 3.39 -10.49
CA SER A 32 0.53 3.23 -11.08
C SER A 32 1.22 2.00 -10.46
N ASN A 33 1.81 1.15 -11.32
CA ASN A 33 2.62 0.02 -10.89
C ASN A 33 3.75 0.54 -9.98
N MET A 34 3.64 0.24 -8.70
CA MET A 34 4.68 0.47 -7.71
C MET A 34 5.42 -0.86 -7.55
N SER A 35 6.76 -0.82 -7.49
CA SER A 35 7.56 -2.04 -7.33
C SER A 35 7.27 -2.69 -5.98
N PHE A 36 7.58 -3.98 -5.86
CA PHE A 36 7.39 -4.71 -4.61
C PHE A 36 8.19 -4.09 -3.46
N GLU A 37 9.44 -3.70 -3.71
CA GLU A 37 10.32 -3.06 -2.73
C GLU A 37 9.81 -1.68 -2.30
N GLU A 38 9.33 -0.85 -3.24
CA GLU A 38 8.68 0.42 -2.91
C GLU A 38 7.46 0.22 -1.99
N MET A 39 6.69 -0.85 -2.20
CA MET A 39 5.54 -1.19 -1.37
C MET A 39 5.94 -1.71 0.01
N VAL A 40 7.01 -2.51 0.09
CA VAL A 40 7.58 -2.99 1.36
C VAL A 40 8.00 -1.80 2.22
N GLU A 41 8.77 -0.87 1.65
CA GLU A 41 9.22 0.35 2.34
C GLU A 41 8.03 1.18 2.86
N MET A 42 7.00 1.38 2.04
CA MET A 42 5.79 2.10 2.44
C MET A 42 5.05 1.40 3.59
N VAL A 43 4.94 0.07 3.54
CA VAL A 43 4.23 -0.73 4.55
C VAL A 43 5.01 -0.76 5.86
N ASP A 44 6.33 -0.86 5.79
CA ASP A 44 7.21 -0.88 6.95
C ASP A 44 7.19 0.45 7.70
N MET A 45 7.36 1.56 6.98
CA MET A 45 7.23 2.92 7.53
C MET A 45 5.90 3.12 8.24
N LYS A 46 4.82 2.61 7.66
CA LYS A 46 3.49 2.68 8.27
C LYS A 46 3.43 1.85 9.55
N ARG A 47 4.03 0.66 9.56
CA ARG A 47 4.03 -0.28 10.69
C ARG A 47 4.84 0.22 11.88
N THR A 48 6.07 0.67 11.65
CA THR A 48 6.98 1.15 12.70
C THR A 48 6.44 2.41 13.38
N ASP A 49 5.73 3.26 12.64
CA ASP A 49 5.00 4.39 13.19
C ASP A 49 3.66 3.98 13.90
N TYR A 50 3.41 2.72 14.28
CA TYR A 50 2.29 2.32 15.18
C TYR A 50 2.78 1.72 16.52
N ASP A 51 4.04 1.95 16.87
CA ASP A 51 4.75 1.48 18.06
C ASP A 51 4.13 1.78 19.45
N GLY A 52 2.93 2.34 19.54
CA GLY A 52 2.21 2.57 20.80
C GLY A 52 2.88 3.57 21.77
N LYS A 53 4.11 4.03 21.47
CA LYS A 53 4.89 4.95 22.32
C LYS A 53 4.30 6.35 22.42
N TYR A 54 3.40 6.72 21.52
CA TYR A 54 2.73 8.00 21.50
C TYR A 54 1.29 7.84 21.99
N GLY A 55 1.03 8.33 23.20
CA GLY A 55 -0.27 8.28 23.87
C GLY A 55 -1.43 8.88 23.07
N LEU A 56 -2.66 8.61 23.54
CA LEU A 56 -3.96 8.99 22.96
C LEU A 56 -3.89 10.18 22.00
N TYR A 57 -3.97 9.85 20.71
CA TYR A 57 -3.71 10.75 19.59
C TYR A 57 -4.76 11.87 19.48
N LEU A 58 -4.42 13.08 19.94
CA LEU A 58 -5.28 14.26 19.74
C LEU A 58 -5.49 14.59 18.24
N LYS A 59 -4.58 14.20 17.33
CA LYS A 59 -4.70 14.49 15.88
C LYS A 59 -4.18 13.37 14.95
N PRO A 60 -5.00 12.33 14.68
CA PRO A 60 -4.62 11.19 13.81
C PRO A 60 -4.20 11.58 12.37
N ASN A 61 -4.81 12.62 11.81
CA ASN A 61 -4.55 13.07 10.43
C ASN A 61 -3.15 13.70 10.28
N VAL A 62 -2.68 14.42 11.30
CA VAL A 62 -1.34 15.04 11.32
C VAL A 62 -0.27 13.95 11.31
N ARG A 63 -0.43 12.89 12.12
CA ARG A 63 0.49 11.73 12.09
C ARG A 63 0.48 11.07 10.73
N LYS A 64 -0.70 10.74 10.19
CA LYS A 64 -0.82 10.13 8.86
C LYS A 64 -0.08 10.94 7.80
N ALA A 65 -0.16 12.28 7.84
CA ALA A 65 0.57 13.17 6.94
C ALA A 65 2.09 13.17 7.18
N LYS A 66 2.55 13.12 8.43
CA LYS A 66 3.97 12.99 8.79
C LYS A 66 4.55 11.68 8.26
N ILE A 67 3.88 10.56 8.47
CA ILE A 67 4.28 9.24 7.95
C ILE A 67 4.37 9.28 6.42
N MET A 68 3.34 9.81 5.75
CA MET A 68 3.37 9.94 4.28
C MET A 68 4.53 10.81 3.79
N THR A 69 4.94 11.81 4.57
CA THR A 69 6.11 12.64 4.24
C THR A 69 7.40 11.84 4.37
N LYS A 70 7.53 10.99 5.39
CA LYS A 70 8.69 10.10 5.53
C LYS A 70 8.77 9.10 4.35
N VAL A 71 7.66 8.47 3.98
CA VAL A 71 7.61 7.53 2.83
C VAL A 71 8.00 8.23 1.52
N VAL A 72 7.48 9.45 1.27
CA VAL A 72 7.90 10.21 0.08
C VAL A 72 9.40 10.50 0.09
N LYS A 73 9.98 10.80 1.27
CA LYS A 73 11.41 11.06 1.40
C LYS A 73 12.24 9.80 1.16
N SER A 74 11.89 8.67 1.77
CA SER A 74 12.64 7.42 1.62
C SER A 74 12.55 6.87 0.20
N LEU A 75 11.38 6.92 -0.44
CA LEU A 75 11.24 6.50 -1.84
C LEU A 75 12.13 7.30 -2.79
N ARG A 76 12.29 8.61 -2.55
CA ARG A 76 13.20 9.45 -3.33
C ARG A 76 14.67 9.13 -3.04
N GLN A 77 15.02 8.89 -1.78
CA GLN A 77 16.41 8.66 -1.37
C GLN A 77 16.92 7.26 -1.77
N ASN A 78 16.09 6.23 -1.60
CA ASN A 78 16.50 4.84 -1.78
C ASN A 78 16.26 4.34 -3.20
N PHE A 79 15.19 4.79 -3.85
CA PHE A 79 14.78 4.29 -5.17
C PHE A 79 14.81 5.36 -6.26
N GLY A 80 15.12 6.62 -5.92
CA GLY A 80 15.03 7.74 -6.87
C GLY A 80 13.60 8.05 -7.33
N VAL A 81 12.57 7.43 -6.73
CA VAL A 81 11.21 7.53 -7.25
C VAL A 81 10.46 8.69 -6.62
N ARG A 82 9.92 9.56 -7.48
CA ARG A 82 9.11 10.70 -7.07
C ARG A 82 7.62 10.33 -7.06
N ARG A 83 7.08 10.05 -5.86
CA ARG A 83 5.64 9.84 -5.64
C ARG A 83 5.01 11.00 -4.88
N SER A 84 3.75 11.29 -5.17
CA SER A 84 2.95 12.23 -4.39
C SER A 84 2.30 11.54 -3.18
N LYS A 85 1.98 12.31 -2.14
CA LYS A 85 1.29 11.79 -0.93
C LYS A 85 -0.06 11.17 -1.27
N GLU A 86 -0.76 11.71 -2.26
CA GLU A 86 -2.08 11.23 -2.67
C GLU A 86 -1.99 9.89 -3.41
N GLN A 87 -0.98 9.72 -4.28
CA GLN A 87 -0.71 8.42 -4.92
C GLN A 87 -0.40 7.33 -3.89
N LEU A 88 0.39 7.64 -2.86
CA LEU A 88 0.70 6.70 -1.78
C LEU A 88 -0.52 6.34 -0.94
N ARG A 89 -1.37 7.32 -0.60
CA ARG A 89 -2.65 7.07 0.10
C ARG A 89 -3.53 6.13 -0.70
N LYS A 90 -3.67 6.39 -2.00
CA LYS A 90 -4.45 5.55 -2.89
C LYS A 90 -3.88 4.13 -2.99
N ARG A 91 -2.56 4.00 -3.20
CA ARG A 91 -1.90 2.70 -3.28
C ARG A 91 -2.04 1.90 -1.98
N TRP A 92 -1.90 2.56 -0.83
CA TRP A 92 -2.12 1.95 0.48
C TRP A 92 -3.55 1.43 0.65
N SER A 93 -4.55 2.23 0.25
CA SER A 93 -5.96 1.81 0.29
C SER A 93 -6.22 0.62 -0.63
N ASP A 94 -5.67 0.62 -1.85
CA ASP A 94 -5.79 -0.50 -2.78
C ASP A 94 -5.12 -1.76 -2.22
N LEU A 95 -3.94 -1.63 -1.61
CA LEU A 95 -3.21 -2.73 -1.00
C LEU A 95 -4.00 -3.39 0.14
N LYS A 96 -4.66 -2.58 0.97
CA LYS A 96 -5.46 -3.05 2.11
C LYS A 96 -6.80 -3.67 1.70
N LEU A 97 -7.48 -3.08 0.71
CA LEU A 97 -8.87 -3.40 0.41
C LEU A 97 -9.03 -4.31 -0.82
N ARG A 98 -8.12 -4.23 -1.80
CA ARG A 98 -8.22 -4.94 -3.07
C ARG A 98 -7.14 -6.02 -3.24
N GLU A 99 -5.93 -5.76 -2.76
CA GLU A 99 -4.77 -6.65 -2.98
C GLU A 99 -4.34 -7.37 -1.68
N GLN A 100 -5.30 -7.97 -0.97
CA GLN A 100 -5.02 -8.63 0.32
C GLN A 100 -3.90 -9.67 0.24
N GLY A 101 -3.79 -10.42 -0.86
CA GLY A 101 -2.71 -11.38 -1.08
C GLY A 101 -1.32 -10.72 -1.12
N GLN A 102 -1.17 -9.60 -1.83
CA GLN A 102 0.07 -8.83 -1.86
C GLN A 102 0.40 -8.24 -0.48
N TYR A 103 -0.60 -7.69 0.21
CA TYR A 103 -0.43 -7.19 1.58
C TYR A 103 0.04 -8.28 2.54
N ARG A 104 -0.54 -9.49 2.46
CA ARG A 104 -0.10 -10.65 3.25
C ARG A 104 1.34 -11.04 2.94
N ARG A 105 1.74 -11.05 1.66
CA ARG A 105 3.12 -11.34 1.24
C ARG A 105 4.11 -10.32 1.81
N ILE A 106 3.83 -9.03 1.66
CA ILE A 106 4.67 -7.95 2.20
C ILE A 106 4.79 -8.08 3.73
N LYS A 107 3.68 -8.31 4.43
CA LYS A 107 3.69 -8.49 5.88
C LYS A 107 4.54 -9.70 6.31
N LYS A 108 4.49 -10.81 5.55
CA LYS A 108 5.34 -11.99 5.79
C LYS A 108 6.82 -11.64 5.63
N VAL A 109 7.20 -10.91 4.57
CA VAL A 109 8.58 -10.48 4.35
C VAL A 109 9.06 -9.62 5.51
N LEU A 110 8.29 -8.61 5.91
CA LEU A 110 8.65 -7.72 7.03
C LEU A 110 8.77 -8.46 8.37
N LEU A 111 7.96 -9.49 8.59
CA LEU A 111 8.09 -10.32 9.79
C LEU A 111 9.37 -11.17 9.78
N LYS A 112 9.72 -11.75 8.62
CA LYS A 112 10.96 -12.55 8.48
C LYS A 112 12.20 -11.68 8.66
N THR A 113 12.21 -10.46 8.11
CA THR A 113 13.32 -9.51 8.30
C THR A 113 13.50 -9.12 9.77
N ASP A 114 12.40 -8.90 10.51
CA ASP A 114 12.50 -8.58 11.95
C ASP A 114 13.14 -9.72 12.74
N VAL A 115 12.70 -10.96 12.50
CA VAL A 115 13.27 -12.15 13.17
C VAL A 115 14.75 -12.28 12.84
N GLN A 116 15.13 -12.09 11.58
CA GLN A 116 16.54 -12.17 11.18
C GLN A 116 17.38 -11.07 11.83
N VAL A 117 16.88 -9.83 11.89
CA VAL A 117 17.57 -8.73 12.60
C VAL A 117 17.75 -9.04 14.08
N VAL A 118 16.74 -9.64 14.73
CA VAL A 118 16.81 -10.05 16.13
C VAL A 118 17.88 -11.14 16.30
N VAL A 119 17.85 -12.18 15.47
CA VAL A 119 18.83 -13.28 15.48
C VAL A 119 20.27 -12.76 15.27
N THR A 120 20.48 -11.90 14.27
CA THR A 120 21.81 -11.32 13.98
C THR A 120 22.33 -10.47 15.13
N LYS A 121 21.48 -9.67 15.78
CA LYS A 121 21.88 -8.88 16.97
C LYS A 121 22.29 -9.76 18.15
N PHE A 122 21.74 -10.97 18.26
CA PHE A 122 22.13 -11.90 19.30
C PHE A 122 23.39 -12.69 18.94
N SER A 123 23.67 -12.96 17.66
CA SER A 123 24.87 -13.71 17.25
C SER A 123 26.19 -12.98 17.51
N ASP A 124 26.16 -11.65 17.69
CA ASP A 124 27.31 -10.86 18.12
C ASP A 124 27.69 -11.15 19.58
N PHE A 125 26.81 -11.79 20.36
CA PHE A 125 27.08 -12.24 21.71
C PHE A 125 27.63 -13.68 21.68
N THR A 126 28.89 -13.83 22.08
CA THR A 126 29.60 -15.12 22.10
C THR A 126 29.36 -15.94 23.38
N SER A 127 28.43 -15.55 24.25
CA SER A 127 28.15 -16.32 25.46
C SER A 127 27.33 -17.57 25.15
N ASP A 128 27.58 -18.66 25.88
CA ASP A 128 26.80 -19.91 25.79
C ASP A 128 25.29 -19.67 25.93
N SER A 129 24.89 -18.72 26.78
CA SER A 129 23.49 -18.35 26.96
C SER A 129 22.88 -17.68 25.72
N ALA A 130 23.62 -16.82 25.02
CA ALA A 130 23.15 -16.17 23.80
C ALA A 130 23.05 -17.17 22.65
N GLN A 131 24.05 -18.04 22.49
CA GLN A 131 24.03 -19.10 21.47
C GLN A 131 22.86 -20.07 21.67
N ARG A 132 22.58 -20.47 22.91
CA ARG A 132 21.43 -21.32 23.24
C ARG A 132 20.09 -20.65 22.93
N MET A 133 19.93 -19.37 23.28
CA MET A 133 18.73 -18.60 22.93
C MET A 133 18.55 -18.44 21.41
N ILE A 134 19.62 -18.22 20.65
CA ILE A 134 19.57 -18.14 19.18
C ILE A 134 19.09 -19.46 18.58
N GLN A 135 19.63 -20.59 19.06
CA GLN A 135 19.23 -21.91 18.60
C GLN A 135 17.75 -22.19 18.91
N GLU A 136 17.26 -21.82 20.09
CA GLU A 136 15.85 -21.94 20.45
C GLU A 136 14.95 -21.05 19.56
N ILE A 137 15.33 -19.80 19.30
CA ILE A 137 14.59 -18.90 18.39
C ILE A 137 14.57 -19.44 16.95
N MET A 138 15.69 -19.96 16.46
CA MET A 138 15.77 -20.58 15.14
C MET A 138 14.89 -21.82 15.06
N PHE A 139 14.92 -22.69 16.07
CA PHE A 139 14.09 -23.89 16.15
C PHE A 139 12.59 -23.54 16.15
N CYS A 140 12.17 -22.61 17.01
CA CYS A 140 10.79 -22.14 17.04
C CYS A 140 10.34 -21.49 15.72
N SER A 141 11.24 -20.83 14.99
CA SER A 141 10.92 -20.24 13.69
C SER A 141 10.63 -21.29 12.62
N HIS A 142 11.35 -22.42 12.63
CA HIS A 142 11.08 -23.56 11.74
C HIS A 142 9.74 -24.23 12.06
N ASP A 143 9.43 -24.46 13.32
CA ASP A 143 8.15 -25.04 13.74
C ASP A 143 6.97 -24.16 13.33
N LEU A 144 7.10 -22.84 13.43
CA LEU A 144 6.07 -21.90 12.99
C LEU A 144 5.85 -21.92 11.47
N ASP A 145 6.88 -22.20 10.66
CA ASP A 145 6.73 -22.34 9.22
C ASP A 145 6.08 -23.69 8.87
N ILE A 146 6.43 -24.78 9.56
CA ILE A 146 5.80 -26.12 9.42
C ILE A 146 4.30 -26.09 9.78
N ILE A 147 3.94 -25.43 10.89
CA ILE A 147 2.54 -25.29 11.32
C ILE A 147 1.73 -24.49 10.29
N LYS A 148 2.32 -23.48 9.64
CA LYS A 148 1.63 -22.69 8.61
C LYS A 148 1.42 -23.45 7.30
N GLU A 149 2.31 -24.37 6.95
CA GLU A 149 2.16 -25.22 5.77
C GLU A 149 1.06 -26.26 5.97
N LYS A 150 0.97 -26.87 7.16
CA LYS A 150 -0.10 -27.82 7.50
C LYS A 150 -1.50 -27.20 7.49
N ASN A 151 -1.64 -25.90 7.76
CA ASN A 151 -2.94 -25.21 7.80
C ASN A 151 -3.36 -24.57 6.45
N GLN A 152 -2.64 -24.80 5.35
CA GLN A 152 -2.98 -24.28 4.01
C GLN A 152 -3.49 -25.36 3.04
N GLY A 153 -3.66 -26.60 3.51
CA GLY A 153 -3.95 -27.78 2.69
C GLY A 153 -5.37 -28.35 2.78
N ASP A 154 -6.35 -27.60 3.29
CA ASP A 154 -7.78 -27.98 3.32
C ASP A 154 -8.66 -26.96 2.58
#